data_AF-A0A834X0Z6-F1
#
_entry.id   AF-A0A834X0Z6-F1
#
_cell.length_a   1.000
_cell.length_b   1.000
_cell.length_c   1.000
_cell.angle_alpha   90.00
_cell.angle_beta   90.00
_cell.angle_gamma   90.00
#
_symmetry.space_group_name_H-M   'P 1'
#
loop_
_entity.id
_entity.type
_entity.pdbx_description
1 polymer ?
#
loop_
_entity_poly.entity_id
_entity_poly.type
_entity_poly.pdbx_seq_one_letter_code
_entity_poly.pdbx_strand_id
1 'polypeptide(L)'
;MPTTIEELEAAIQDTTAQANSILFVNHNVLEQFESREHQIKALATKLEADKTEVRRCLAEVDTLKGTWLPTLRNLVTQINETFSRNFQEMAVAGEVSLDERDMDFDQFGILIKVKFRATGQLQVLSAHHQSGGERSVSTILYLVSLQDLTNCPFRVVDEINQGMDPINERKMFQQLVRAASQPNTPQ
;
A
#
# COMPACT_ATOMS: atom_id res chain seq x y z
N MET A 1 18.85 54.01 -58.09
CA MET A 1 19.90 54.37 -57.11
C MET A 1 19.90 55.89 -56.99
N PRO A 2 20.00 56.45 -55.79
CA PRO A 2 20.04 57.91 -55.61
C PRO A 2 21.17 58.49 -56.46
N THR A 3 20.87 59.56 -57.20
CA THR A 3 21.77 60.13 -58.21
C THR A 3 22.33 61.49 -57.79
N THR A 4 21.86 62.04 -56.67
CA THR A 4 22.31 63.31 -56.10
C THR A 4 22.71 63.15 -54.64
N ILE A 5 23.55 64.07 -54.15
CA ILE A 5 24.05 64.05 -52.76
C ILE A 5 22.90 64.19 -51.76
N GLU A 6 21.93 65.05 -52.04
CA GLU A 6 20.75 65.26 -51.18
C GLU A 6 19.85 64.02 -51.09
N GLU A 7 19.64 63.29 -52.20
CA GLU A 7 18.89 62.02 -52.19
C GLU A 7 19.62 60.93 -51.39
N LEU A 8 20.96 60.93 -51.42
CA LEU A 8 21.81 60.04 -50.64
C LEU A 8 21.70 60.34 -49.14
N GLU A 9 21.74 61.62 -48.76
CA GLU A 9 21.57 62.05 -47.36
C GLU A 9 20.18 61.74 -46.83
N ALA A 10 19.13 61.98 -47.62
CA ALA A 10 17.76 61.63 -47.26
C ALA A 10 17.58 60.11 -47.09
N ALA A 11 18.14 59.31 -47.99
CA ALA A 11 18.10 57.85 -47.90
C ALA A 11 18.87 57.33 -46.67
N ILE A 12 20.03 57.92 -46.36
CA ILE A 12 20.78 57.62 -45.13
C ILE A 12 19.91 57.96 -43.93
N GLN A 13 19.31 59.14 -43.89
CA GLN A 13 18.49 59.58 -42.76
C GLN A 13 17.26 58.69 -42.53
N ASP A 14 16.55 58.29 -43.58
CA ASP A 14 15.43 57.34 -43.51
C ASP A 14 15.87 55.96 -43.02
N THR A 15 16.99 55.46 -43.54
CA THR A 15 17.53 54.15 -43.12
C THR A 15 17.99 54.20 -41.66
N THR A 16 18.56 55.33 -41.23
CA THR A 16 18.99 55.54 -39.84
C THR A 16 17.79 55.66 -38.91
N ALA A 17 16.70 56.32 -39.35
CA ALA A 17 15.45 56.40 -38.60
C ALA A 17 14.77 55.02 -38.47
N GLN A 18 14.75 54.21 -39.54
CA GLN A 18 14.28 52.82 -39.46
C GLN A 18 15.14 51.99 -38.51
N ALA A 19 16.46 52.04 -38.60
CA ALA A 19 17.36 51.33 -37.70
C ALA A 19 17.18 51.76 -36.24
N ASN A 20 17.01 53.06 -35.99
CA ASN A 20 16.76 53.61 -34.66
C ASN A 20 15.37 53.22 -34.10
N SER A 21 14.36 53.06 -34.97
CA SER A 21 13.04 52.53 -34.58
C SER A 21 13.11 51.06 -34.15
N ILE A 22 14.04 50.30 -34.76
CA ILE A 22 14.31 48.91 -34.42
C ILE A 22 15.17 48.82 -33.15
N LEU A 23 16.05 49.80 -32.88
CA LEU A 23 16.98 49.81 -31.74
C LEU A 23 16.35 49.76 -30.34
N PHE A 24 15.02 49.84 -30.22
CA PHE A 24 14.28 49.43 -29.02
C PHE A 24 14.18 47.89 -28.87
N VAL A 25 15.01 47.11 -29.59
CA VAL A 25 15.29 45.72 -29.23
C VAL A 25 16.03 45.72 -27.89
N ASN A 26 15.28 45.55 -26.82
CA ASN A 26 15.79 45.38 -25.47
C ASN A 26 16.89 44.30 -25.49
N HIS A 27 18.15 44.70 -25.30
CA HIS A 27 19.33 43.83 -25.41
C HIS A 27 19.22 42.58 -24.50
N ASN A 28 18.47 42.70 -23.40
CA ASN A 28 18.18 41.59 -22.50
C ASN A 28 17.32 40.48 -23.14
N VAL A 29 16.62 40.71 -24.26
CA VAL A 29 15.75 39.70 -24.87
C VAL A 29 16.56 38.53 -25.41
N LEU A 30 17.73 38.79 -26.00
CA LEU A 30 18.62 37.74 -26.51
C LEU A 30 19.21 36.95 -25.34
N GLU A 31 19.75 37.63 -24.33
CA GLU A 31 20.27 36.97 -23.12
C GLU A 31 19.19 36.18 -22.37
N GLN A 32 17.96 36.70 -22.29
CA GLN A 32 16.83 35.98 -21.70
C GLN A 32 16.43 34.77 -22.53
N PHE A 33 16.48 34.86 -23.86
CA PHE A 33 16.21 33.73 -24.75
C PHE A 33 17.24 32.62 -24.54
N GLU A 34 18.53 32.95 -24.60
CA GLU A 34 19.61 31.98 -24.38
C GLU A 34 19.55 31.37 -22.97
N SER A 35 19.30 32.19 -21.95
CA SER A 35 19.10 31.73 -20.57
C SER A 35 17.93 30.75 -20.45
N ARG A 36 16.80 31.05 -21.09
CA ARG A 36 15.63 30.15 -21.11
C ARG A 36 15.91 28.87 -21.88
N GLU A 37 16.63 28.93 -23.00
CA GLU A 37 17.01 27.74 -23.76
C GLU A 37 17.86 26.79 -22.90
N HIS A 38 18.85 27.34 -22.19
CA HIS A 38 19.64 26.58 -21.22
C HIS A 38 18.80 25.99 -20.08
N GLN A 39 17.86 26.76 -19.52
CA GLN A 39 16.96 26.28 -18.47
C GLN A 39 16.04 25.15 -18.96
N ILE A 40 15.45 25.29 -20.15
CA ILE A 40 14.60 24.27 -20.76
C ILE A 40 15.41 23.00 -20.96
N LYS A 41 16.64 23.10 -21.49
CA LYS A 41 17.52 21.95 -21.69
C LYS A 41 17.86 21.26 -20.38
N ALA A 42 18.20 22.03 -19.34
CA ALA A 42 18.51 21.49 -18.01
C ALA A 42 17.28 20.78 -17.39
N LEU A 43 16.10 21.38 -17.47
CA LEU A 43 14.85 20.80 -16.99
C LEU A 43 14.47 19.53 -17.76
N ALA A 44 14.65 19.51 -19.09
CA ALA A 44 14.40 18.34 -19.92
C ALA A 44 15.34 17.18 -19.54
N THR A 45 16.64 17.45 -19.34
CA THR A 45 17.58 16.44 -18.86
C THR A 45 17.21 15.91 -17.48
N LYS A 46 16.81 16.80 -16.55
CA LYS A 46 16.35 16.41 -15.22
C LYS A 46 15.10 15.54 -15.28
N LEU A 47 14.12 15.91 -16.11
CA LEU A 47 12.89 15.15 -16.27
C LEU A 47 13.16 13.73 -16.80
N GLU A 48 14.07 13.57 -17.76
CA GLU A 48 14.43 12.24 -18.27
C GLU A 48 15.20 11.40 -17.24
N ALA A 49 16.03 12.04 -16.41
CA ALA A 49 16.68 11.38 -15.28
C ALA A 49 15.63 10.91 -14.25
N ASP A 50 14.72 11.80 -13.83
CA ASP A 50 13.67 11.51 -12.84
C ASP A 50 12.72 10.39 -13.35
N LYS A 51 12.34 10.41 -14.63
CA LYS A 51 11.54 9.31 -15.24
C LYS A 51 12.27 7.97 -15.22
N THR A 52 13.56 7.98 -15.45
CA THR A 52 14.38 6.76 -15.43
C THR A 52 14.49 6.22 -14.00
N GLU A 53 14.64 7.11 -13.04
CA GLU A 53 14.67 6.76 -11.62
C GLU A 53 13.33 6.20 -11.11
N VAL A 54 12.20 6.82 -11.49
CA VAL A 54 10.87 6.30 -11.17
C VAL A 54 10.66 4.89 -11.74
N ARG A 55 11.06 4.66 -13.00
CA ARG A 55 10.98 3.32 -13.62
C ARG A 55 11.83 2.29 -12.88
N ARG A 56 13.04 2.67 -12.45
CA ARG A 56 13.92 1.81 -11.65
C ARG A 56 13.27 1.45 -10.32
N CYS A 57 12.74 2.44 -9.60
CA CYS A 57 12.08 2.24 -8.31
C CYS A 57 10.85 1.32 -8.44
N LEU A 58 10.00 1.53 -9.45
CA LEU A 58 8.84 0.66 -9.70
C LEU A 58 9.25 -0.79 -9.98
N ALA A 59 10.29 -1.02 -10.79
CA ALA A 59 10.80 -2.36 -11.05
C ALA A 59 11.34 -3.06 -9.79
N GLU A 60 11.97 -2.30 -8.89
CA GLU A 60 12.43 -2.81 -7.59
C GLU A 60 11.25 -3.20 -6.70
N VAL A 61 10.20 -2.38 -6.64
CA VAL A 61 8.97 -2.68 -5.89
C VAL A 61 8.31 -3.94 -6.45
N ASP A 62 8.20 -4.09 -7.77
CA ASP A 62 7.61 -5.29 -8.39
C ASP A 62 8.42 -6.55 -8.09
N THR A 63 9.75 -6.45 -8.13
CA THR A 63 10.65 -7.56 -7.80
C THR A 63 10.49 -7.97 -6.34
N LEU A 64 10.43 -6.99 -5.43
CA LEU A 64 10.21 -7.24 -4.01
C LEU A 64 8.83 -7.85 -3.76
N LYS A 65 7.77 -7.32 -4.37
CA LYS A 65 6.40 -7.86 -4.30
C LYS A 65 6.35 -9.30 -4.80
N GLY A 66 7.08 -9.62 -5.87
CA GLY A 66 7.16 -10.96 -6.44
C GLY A 66 7.72 -12.02 -5.49
N THR A 67 8.54 -11.63 -4.52
CA THR A 67 9.08 -12.53 -3.49
C THR A 67 8.29 -12.48 -2.19
N TRP A 68 7.92 -11.29 -1.73
CA TRP A 68 7.22 -11.06 -0.48
C TRP A 68 5.77 -11.58 -0.49
N LEU A 69 5.00 -11.30 -1.54
CA LEU A 69 3.57 -11.61 -1.58
C LEU A 69 3.29 -13.13 -1.53
N PRO A 70 4.02 -14.00 -2.26
CA PRO A 70 3.87 -15.45 -2.10
C PRO A 70 4.18 -15.93 -0.69
N THR A 71 5.22 -15.39 -0.04
CA THR A 71 5.54 -15.75 1.36
C THR A 71 4.41 -15.35 2.30
N LEU A 72 3.86 -14.14 2.14
CA LEU A 72 2.71 -13.68 2.93
C LEU A 72 1.47 -14.57 2.70
N ARG A 73 1.14 -14.90 1.45
CA ARG A 73 0.03 -15.80 1.12
C ARG A 73 0.20 -17.17 1.78
N ASN A 74 1.41 -17.74 1.74
CA ASN A 74 1.69 -19.02 2.38
C ASN A 74 1.48 -18.97 3.90
N LEU A 75 1.92 -17.89 4.56
CA LEU A 75 1.67 -17.69 5.99
C LEU A 75 0.18 -17.60 6.28
N VAL A 76 -0.58 -16.82 5.52
CA VAL A 76 -2.03 -16.70 5.70
C VAL A 76 -2.75 -18.03 5.46
N THR A 77 -2.31 -18.83 4.48
CA THR A 77 -2.84 -20.18 4.26
C THR A 77 -2.60 -21.08 5.47
N GLN A 78 -1.40 -21.08 6.05
CA GLN A 78 -1.10 -21.86 7.26
C GLN A 78 -1.97 -21.44 8.46
N ILE A 79 -2.16 -20.12 8.62
CA ILE A 79 -3.08 -19.58 9.64
C ILE A 79 -4.50 -20.08 9.39
N ASN A 80 -4.97 -19.99 8.14
CA ASN A 80 -6.31 -20.38 7.75
C ASN A 80 -6.58 -21.88 7.98
N GLU A 81 -5.62 -22.75 7.68
CA GLU A 81 -5.72 -24.19 7.91
C GLU A 81 -5.91 -24.50 9.40
N THR A 82 -5.10 -23.89 10.26
CA THR A 82 -5.21 -24.07 11.71
C THR A 82 -6.49 -23.45 12.26
N PHE A 83 -6.87 -22.27 11.77
CA PHE A 83 -8.10 -21.58 12.19
C PHE A 83 -9.35 -22.37 11.81
N SER A 84 -9.42 -22.81 10.56
CA SER A 84 -10.54 -23.60 10.02
C SER A 84 -10.70 -24.91 10.78
N ARG A 85 -9.59 -25.61 11.07
CA ARG A 85 -9.58 -26.85 11.87
C ARG A 85 -10.12 -26.61 13.27
N ASN A 86 -9.61 -25.60 13.96
CA ASN A 86 -10.04 -25.27 15.33
C ASN A 86 -11.54 -24.88 15.38
N PHE A 87 -12.04 -24.17 14.36
CA PHE A 87 -13.46 -23.84 14.23
C PHE A 87 -14.33 -25.08 13.99
N GLN A 88 -13.88 -26.00 13.12
CA GLN A 88 -14.60 -27.25 12.84
C GLN A 88 -14.77 -28.11 14.09
N GLU A 89 -13.75 -28.17 14.96
CA GLU A 89 -13.84 -28.88 16.24
C GLU A 89 -14.93 -28.30 17.18
N MET A 90 -15.28 -27.03 17.00
CA MET A 90 -16.38 -26.38 17.73
C MET A 90 -17.76 -26.56 17.08
N ALA A 91 -17.83 -27.31 15.96
CA ALA A 91 -19.01 -27.50 15.10
C ALA A 91 -19.47 -26.22 14.38
N VAL A 92 -18.54 -25.30 14.12
CA VAL A 92 -18.75 -24.03 13.41
C VAL A 92 -17.74 -23.92 12.26
N ALA A 93 -17.91 -22.92 11.38
CA ALA A 93 -16.99 -22.69 10.28
C ALA A 93 -16.34 -21.31 10.39
N GLY A 94 -15.06 -21.25 10.06
CA GLY A 94 -14.27 -20.02 10.06
C GLY A 94 -13.26 -20.07 8.92
N GLU A 95 -12.93 -18.90 8.37
CA GLU A 95 -11.97 -18.74 7.29
C GLU A 95 -11.17 -17.44 7.54
N VAL A 96 -9.86 -17.51 7.31
CA VAL A 96 -8.95 -16.37 7.30
C VAL A 96 -8.41 -16.21 5.89
N SER A 97 -8.53 -15.01 5.32
CA SER A 97 -8.03 -14.71 3.99
C SER A 97 -7.30 -13.36 3.97
N LEU A 98 -6.35 -13.21 3.05
CA LEU A 98 -5.68 -11.95 2.79
C LEU A 98 -6.56 -11.08 1.85
N ASP A 99 -6.89 -9.86 2.25
CA ASP A 99 -7.45 -8.83 1.36
C ASP A 99 -6.30 -8.12 0.67
N GLU A 100 -6.07 -8.46 -0.59
CA GLU A 100 -4.99 -7.90 -1.41
C GLU A 100 -5.51 -6.75 -2.26
N ARG A 101 -4.83 -5.60 -2.22
CA ARG A 101 -5.20 -4.38 -2.95
C ARG A 101 -4.13 -3.93 -3.92
N ASP A 102 -3.60 -4.88 -4.68
CA ASP A 102 -2.58 -4.67 -5.71
C ASP A 102 -1.37 -3.82 -5.24
N MET A 103 -1.34 -2.52 -5.55
CA MET A 103 -0.27 -1.57 -5.18
C MET A 103 -0.63 -0.71 -3.96
N ASP A 104 -1.87 -0.74 -3.49
CA ASP A 104 -2.34 -0.01 -2.31
C ASP A 104 -2.02 -0.82 -1.04
N PHE A 105 -0.73 -0.94 -0.70
CA PHE A 105 -0.27 -1.73 0.45
C PHE A 105 -0.91 -1.32 1.78
N ASP A 106 -1.28 -0.03 1.94
CA ASP A 106 -1.96 0.50 3.12
C ASP A 106 -3.37 -0.07 3.30
N GLN A 107 -3.97 -0.59 2.23
CA GLN A 107 -5.30 -1.22 2.26
C GLN A 107 -5.23 -2.74 2.38
N PHE A 108 -4.03 -3.34 2.48
CA PHE A 108 -3.92 -4.77 2.74
C PHE A 108 -4.44 -5.09 4.13
N GLY A 109 -5.16 -6.20 4.24
CA GLY A 109 -5.78 -6.59 5.51
C GLY A 109 -5.97 -8.08 5.64
N ILE A 110 -6.17 -8.53 6.88
CA ILE A 110 -6.62 -9.88 7.17
C ILE A 110 -8.12 -9.86 7.36
N LEU A 111 -8.82 -10.65 6.55
CA LEU A 111 -10.26 -10.85 6.67
C LEU A 111 -10.52 -12.13 7.43
N ILE A 112 -11.14 -12.01 8.60
CA ILE A 112 -11.63 -13.13 9.39
C ILE A 112 -13.13 -13.25 9.13
N LYS A 113 -13.54 -14.39 8.57
CA LYS A 113 -14.95 -14.72 8.30
C LYS A 113 -15.37 -15.88 9.17
N VAL A 114 -16.57 -15.81 9.75
CA VAL A 114 -17.08 -16.82 10.67
C VAL A 114 -18.54 -17.13 10.40
N LYS A 115 -18.94 -18.35 10.74
CA LYS A 115 -20.29 -18.88 10.61
C LYS A 115 -20.60 -19.75 11.83
N PHE A 116 -21.45 -19.22 12.71
CA PHE A 116 -21.89 -19.89 13.94
C PHE A 116 -23.20 -20.69 13.80
N ARG A 117 -23.98 -20.43 12.74
CA ARG A 117 -25.26 -21.12 12.49
C ARG A 117 -25.17 -21.97 11.24
N ALA A 118 -25.70 -23.19 11.28
CA ALA A 118 -25.67 -24.13 10.15
C ALA A 118 -26.28 -23.55 8.86
N THR A 119 -27.36 -22.77 8.98
CA THR A 119 -28.06 -22.12 7.86
C THR A 119 -27.49 -20.76 7.46
N GLY A 120 -26.49 -20.25 8.19
CA GLY A 120 -25.87 -18.95 7.91
C GLY A 120 -24.84 -19.01 6.76
N GLN A 121 -24.40 -17.84 6.32
CA GLN A 121 -23.24 -17.70 5.43
C GLN A 121 -22.00 -17.28 6.25
N LEU A 122 -20.81 -17.48 5.68
CA LEU A 122 -19.58 -16.92 6.23
C LEU A 122 -19.64 -15.39 6.13
N GLN A 123 -19.59 -14.72 7.27
CA GLN A 123 -19.63 -13.26 7.35
C GLN A 123 -18.36 -12.74 7.99
N VAL A 124 -17.90 -11.57 7.53
CA VAL A 124 -16.76 -10.87 8.13
C VAL A 124 -17.08 -10.60 9.59
N LEU A 125 -16.10 -10.86 10.45
CA LEU A 125 -16.19 -10.61 11.89
C LEU A 125 -16.40 -9.12 12.12
N SER A 126 -17.55 -8.76 12.70
CA SER A 126 -17.99 -7.38 12.88
C SER A 126 -18.86 -7.25 14.13
N ALA A 127 -18.78 -6.10 14.80
CA ALA A 127 -19.61 -5.82 15.97
C ALA A 127 -21.13 -5.84 15.66
N HIS A 128 -21.52 -5.70 14.40
CA HIS A 128 -22.93 -5.61 14.00
C HIS A 128 -23.61 -6.96 13.74
N HIS A 129 -22.84 -8.03 13.50
CA HIS A 129 -23.38 -9.32 13.06
C HIS A 129 -23.19 -10.45 14.07
N GLN A 130 -22.19 -10.35 14.94
CA GLN A 130 -21.87 -11.38 15.93
C GLN A 130 -22.04 -10.87 17.37
N SER A 131 -22.45 -11.77 18.25
CA SER A 131 -22.51 -11.50 19.69
C SER A 131 -21.12 -11.24 20.28
N GLY A 132 -21.07 -10.63 21.47
CA GLY A 132 -19.81 -10.41 22.19
C GLY A 132 -19.02 -11.71 22.40
N GLY A 133 -19.70 -12.77 22.85
CA GLY A 133 -19.08 -14.08 23.06
C GLY A 133 -18.56 -14.73 21.78
N GLU A 134 -19.32 -14.68 20.68
CA GLU A 134 -18.87 -15.19 19.38
C GLU A 134 -17.60 -14.46 18.91
N ARG A 135 -17.55 -13.13 19.08
CA ARG A 135 -16.37 -12.33 18.74
C ARG A 135 -15.16 -12.69 19.59
N SER A 136 -15.33 -12.89 20.89
CA SER A 136 -14.26 -13.33 21.78
C SER A 136 -13.74 -14.70 21.34
N VAL A 137 -14.62 -15.68 21.09
CA VAL A 137 -14.23 -17.01 20.59
C VAL A 137 -13.44 -16.92 19.29
N SER A 138 -13.94 -16.17 18.30
CA SER A 138 -13.24 -16.01 17.02
C SER A 138 -11.87 -15.39 17.18
N THR A 139 -11.75 -14.37 18.03
CA THR A 139 -10.48 -13.67 18.27
C THR A 139 -9.45 -14.61 18.89
N ILE A 140 -9.85 -15.40 19.87
CA ILE A 140 -8.95 -16.32 20.56
C ILE A 140 -8.51 -17.47 19.68
N LEU A 141 -9.43 -18.06 18.93
CA LEU A 141 -9.07 -19.10 17.98
C LEU A 141 -8.10 -18.58 16.92
N TYR A 142 -8.27 -17.33 16.47
CA TYR A 142 -7.31 -16.68 15.58
C TYR A 142 -5.93 -16.53 16.23
N LEU A 143 -5.87 -16.04 17.48
CA LEU A 143 -4.60 -15.94 18.22
C LEU A 143 -3.92 -17.29 18.43
N VAL A 144 -4.69 -18.34 18.70
CA VAL A 144 -4.18 -19.72 18.79
C VAL A 144 -3.64 -20.18 17.44
N SER A 145 -4.28 -19.84 16.33
CA SER A 145 -3.78 -20.18 14.98
C SER A 145 -2.47 -19.48 14.60
N LEU A 146 -2.16 -18.35 15.25
CA LEU A 146 -0.87 -17.67 15.10
C LEU A 146 0.25 -18.30 15.94
N GLN A 147 -0.09 -19.16 16.90
CA GLN A 147 0.87 -19.67 17.88
C GLN A 147 2.00 -20.47 17.23
N ASP A 148 1.68 -21.33 16.27
CA ASP A 148 2.66 -22.20 15.59
C ASP A 148 3.61 -21.41 14.68
N LEU A 149 3.23 -20.18 14.31
CA LEU A 149 4.01 -19.30 13.43
C LEU A 149 4.82 -18.26 14.20
N THR A 150 4.62 -18.15 15.51
CA THR A 150 5.20 -17.10 16.34
C THR A 150 5.99 -17.69 17.50
N ASN A 151 7.27 -17.31 17.59
CA ASN A 151 8.11 -17.69 18.72
C ASN A 151 7.91 -16.69 19.88
N CYS A 152 6.97 -16.97 20.77
CA CYS A 152 6.69 -16.13 21.95
C CYS A 152 6.83 -16.96 23.23
N PRO A 153 7.82 -16.69 24.10
CA PRO A 153 8.14 -17.56 25.25
C PRO A 153 7.03 -17.65 26.30
N PHE A 154 6.16 -16.65 26.41
CA PHE A 154 4.96 -16.72 27.24
C PHE A 154 3.87 -15.85 26.62
N ARG A 155 2.60 -16.18 26.89
CA ARG A 155 1.43 -15.42 26.47
C ARG A 155 0.49 -15.26 27.65
N VAL A 156 0.05 -14.03 27.90
CA VAL A 156 -0.91 -13.71 28.97
C VAL A 156 -2.18 -13.20 28.30
N VAL A 157 -3.33 -13.75 28.70
CA VAL A 157 -4.63 -13.26 28.25
C VAL A 157 -5.49 -13.04 29.49
N ASP A 158 -6.14 -11.88 29.55
CA ASP A 158 -7.00 -11.46 30.66
C ASP A 158 -8.43 -11.21 30.15
N GLU A 159 -9.42 -11.44 31.03
CA GLU A 159 -10.86 -11.24 30.78
C GLU A 159 -11.40 -11.86 29.47
N ILE A 160 -10.75 -12.94 29.01
CA ILE A 160 -11.02 -13.62 27.75
C ILE A 160 -12.42 -14.26 27.67
N ASN A 161 -12.98 -14.63 28.82
CA ASN A 161 -14.23 -15.37 28.95
C ASN A 161 -15.44 -14.46 29.29
N GLN A 162 -15.25 -13.14 29.43
CA GLN A 162 -16.38 -12.24 29.67
C GLN A 162 -17.36 -12.22 28.49
N GLY A 163 -18.65 -12.36 28.80
CA GLY A 163 -19.71 -12.31 27.80
C GLY A 163 -19.85 -13.57 26.92
N MET A 164 -19.18 -14.67 27.30
CA MET A 164 -19.33 -15.98 26.67
C MET A 164 -20.30 -16.86 27.46
N ASP A 165 -21.05 -17.72 26.76
CA ASP A 165 -21.86 -18.75 27.39
C ASP A 165 -21.00 -19.95 27.83
N PRO A 166 -21.42 -20.72 28.85
CA PRO A 166 -20.60 -21.80 29.43
C PRO A 166 -20.20 -22.90 28.43
N ILE A 167 -20.99 -23.12 27.37
CA ILE A 167 -20.71 -24.14 26.36
C ILE A 167 -19.55 -23.70 25.48
N ASN A 168 -19.60 -22.47 24.96
CA ASN A 168 -18.53 -21.93 24.13
C ASN A 168 -17.25 -21.67 24.93
N GLU A 169 -17.36 -21.25 26.20
CA GLU A 169 -16.22 -21.11 27.11
C GLU A 169 -15.48 -22.43 27.30
N ARG A 170 -16.20 -23.51 27.61
CA ARG A 170 -15.59 -24.82 27.82
C ARG A 170 -14.90 -25.34 26.54
N LYS A 171 -15.53 -25.15 25.37
CA LYS A 171 -14.95 -25.56 24.09
C LYS A 171 -13.69 -24.74 23.76
N MET A 172 -13.74 -23.42 23.92
CA MET A 172 -12.59 -22.53 23.71
C MET A 172 -11.43 -22.90 24.63
N PHE A 173 -11.69 -23.10 25.92
CA PHE A 173 -10.66 -23.48 26.89
C PHE A 173 -10.02 -24.84 26.55
N GLN A 174 -10.80 -25.82 26.10
CA GLN A 174 -10.27 -27.10 25.63
C GLN A 174 -9.33 -26.94 24.42
N GLN A 175 -9.67 -26.06 23.47
CA GLN A 175 -8.79 -25.76 22.34
C GLN A 175 -7.50 -25.06 22.78
N LEU A 176 -7.60 -24.09 23.68
CA LEU A 176 -6.46 -23.36 24.23
C LEU A 176 -5.48 -24.32 24.93
N VAL A 177 -6.00 -25.19 25.81
CA VAL A 177 -5.18 -26.18 26.53
C VAL A 177 -4.53 -27.17 25.56
N ARG A 178 -5.26 -27.65 24.55
CA ARG A 178 -4.70 -28.55 23.52
C ARG A 178 -3.57 -27.90 22.75
N ALA A 179 -3.75 -26.65 22.32
CA ALA A 179 -2.73 -25.89 21.61
C ALA A 179 -1.50 -25.66 22.48
N ALA A 180 -1.67 -25.28 23.75
CA ALA A 180 -0.57 -25.04 24.69
C ALA A 180 0.16 -26.31 25.18
N SER A 181 -0.46 -27.48 25.02
CA SER A 181 0.12 -28.77 25.45
C SER A 181 0.90 -29.48 24.34
N GLN A 182 1.14 -28.84 23.20
CA GLN A 182 1.86 -29.45 22.09
C GLN A 182 3.38 -29.49 22.35
N PRO A 183 4.12 -30.47 21.81
CA PRO A 183 5.55 -30.66 22.10
C PRO A 183 6.46 -29.48 21.73
N ASN A 184 6.00 -28.62 20.81
CA ASN A 184 6.76 -27.48 20.27
C ASN A 184 6.29 -26.13 20.81
N THR A 185 5.43 -26.08 21.83
CA THR A 185 4.98 -24.81 22.40
C THR A 185 5.84 -24.38 23.59
N PRO A 186 6.25 -23.10 23.65
CA PRO A 186 6.88 -22.52 24.84
C PRO A 186 6.00 -22.77 26.07
N GLN A 187 6.61 -23.34 27.13
CA GLN A 187 5.96 -23.60 28.42
C GLN A 187 5.97 -22.36 29.30
#